data_AF-A0A8T3C2G8-F1
#
_entry.id   AF-A0A8T3C2G8-F1
#
_cell.length_a   1.000
_cell.length_b   1.000
_cell.length_c   1.000
_cell.angle_alpha   90.00
_cell.angle_beta   90.00
_cell.angle_gamma   90.00
#
_symmetry.space_group_name_H-M   'P 1'
#
loop_
_entity.id
_entity.type
_entity.pdbx_description
1 polymer ?
#
loop_
_entity_poly.entity_id
_entity_poly.type
_entity_poly.pdbx_seq_one_letter_code
_entity_poly.pdbx_strand_id
1 'polypeptide(L)' 'MDEMPCVSVKGDGPNGRKIDGFLYKYRKGEEVRIVCVCHGSFLTPAEFVKHAGGGNVTHPLKHIVVNPSASVYF' A
#
# COMPACT_ATOMS: atom_id res chain seq x y z
N MET A 1 4.98 5.75 -19.27
CA MET A 1 3.93 5.06 -18.52
C MET A 1 4.26 5.30 -17.08
N ASP A 2 3.44 6.02 -16.33
CA ASP A 2 3.65 6.15 -14.87
C ASP A 2 3.59 4.74 -14.29
N GLU A 3 4.76 4.22 -13.88
CA GLU A 3 4.84 2.93 -13.23
C GLU A 3 4.08 3.04 -11.91
N MET A 4 2.99 2.28 -11.74
CA MET A 4 2.28 2.18 -10.47
C MET A 4 3.22 1.50 -9.47
N PRO A 5 3.76 2.23 -8.47
CA PRO A 5 4.79 1.66 -7.63
C PRO A 5 4.20 0.58 -6.72
N CYS A 6 4.95 -0.50 -6.54
CA CYS A 6 4.61 -1.54 -5.59
C CYS A 6 4.67 -0.97 -4.17
N VAL A 7 3.72 -1.34 -3.32
CA VAL A 7 3.69 -0.97 -1.92
C VAL A 7 3.51 -2.20 -1.06
N SER A 8 3.99 -2.14 0.17
CA SER A 8 3.79 -3.20 1.15
C SER A 8 3.55 -2.62 2.54
N VAL A 9 2.78 -3.33 3.35
CA VAL A 9 2.62 -3.04 4.77
C VAL A 9 2.72 -4.35 5.56
N LYS A 10 3.26 -4.25 6.77
CA LYS A 10 3.33 -5.35 7.72
C LYS A 10 2.45 -5.00 8.90
N GLY A 11 1.51 -5.88 9.23
CA GLY A 11 0.68 -5.73 10.43
C GLY A 11 1.51 -5.76 11.72
N ASP A 12 0.89 -5.31 12.79
CA ASP A 12 1.54 -5.24 14.10
C ASP A 12 1.60 -6.64 14.77
N GLY A 13 2.63 -6.83 15.60
CA GLY A 13 2.78 -8.03 16.43
C GLY A 13 3.29 -9.29 15.70
N PRO A 14 3.44 -10.42 16.43
CA PRO A 14 4.04 -11.66 15.89
C PRO A 14 3.18 -12.32 14.80
N ASN A 15 1.88 -12.00 14.74
CA ASN A 15 0.93 -12.53 13.76
C ASN A 15 0.57 -11.50 12.67
N GLY A 16 1.22 -10.33 12.64
CA GLY A 16 0.98 -9.31 11.63
C GLY A 16 1.25 -9.86 10.24
N ARG A 17 0.26 -9.78 9.34
CA ARG A 17 0.39 -10.26 7.98
C ARG A 17 1.13 -9.21 7.15
N LYS A 18 2.12 -9.63 6.37
CA LYS A 18 2.62 -8.78 5.29
C LYS A 18 1.64 -8.88 4.12
N ILE A 19 1.18 -7.74 3.63
CA ILE A 19 0.39 -7.65 2.41
C ILE A 19 1.06 -6.68 1.45
N ASP A 20 0.87 -6.95 0.16
CA ASP A 20 1.41 -6.15 -0.92
C ASP A 20 0.27 -5.50 -1.72
N GLY A 21 0.61 -4.46 -2.46
CA GLY A 21 -0.34 -3.68 -3.25
C GLY A 21 0.37 -2.84 -4.30
N PHE A 22 -0.40 -2.12 -5.08
CA PHE A 22 0.10 -1.10 -6.01
C PHE A 22 -0.50 0.24 -5.62
N LEU A 23 0.34 1.27 -5.53
CA LEU A 23 -0.15 2.62 -5.34
C LEU A 23 -0.90 3.03 -6.61
N TYR A 24 -2.15 3.40 -6.43
CA TYR A 24 -3.03 3.87 -7.48
C TYR A 24 -3.34 5.34 -7.25
N LYS A 25 -2.65 6.19 -8.03
CA LYS A 25 -2.87 7.64 -8.12
C LYS A 25 -2.26 8.11 -9.47
N TYR A 26 -2.81 9.08 -10.23
CA TYR A 26 -2.65 10.51 -9.96
C TYR A 26 -3.48 11.43 -10.91
N ARG A 27 -4.33 12.29 -10.32
CA ARG A 27 -4.45 13.72 -10.70
C ARG A 27 -4.11 14.59 -9.49
N LYS A 28 -3.63 15.82 -9.73
CA LYS A 28 -3.27 16.76 -8.66
C LYS A 28 -4.51 17.09 -7.82
N GLY A 29 -4.50 16.73 -6.53
CA GLY A 29 -5.58 16.99 -5.58
C GLY A 29 -6.49 15.80 -5.24
N GLU A 30 -6.35 14.66 -5.90
CA GLU A 30 -7.15 13.46 -5.58
C GLU A 30 -6.60 12.69 -4.36
N GLU A 31 -7.43 11.84 -3.74
CA GLU A 31 -7.02 10.93 -2.67
C GLU A 31 -6.26 9.70 -3.21
N VAL A 32 -5.30 9.19 -2.43
CA VAL A 32 -4.52 7.99 -2.82
C VAL A 32 -5.39 6.76 -2.65
N ARG A 33 -5.35 5.84 -3.61
CA ARG A 33 -5.86 4.48 -3.45
C ARG A 33 -4.73 3.49 -3.58
N ILE A 34 -4.92 2.30 -3.03
CA ILE A 34 -4.00 1.18 -3.15
C ILE A 34 -4.82 -0.01 -3.65
N VAL A 35 -4.39 -0.63 -4.74
CA VAL A 35 -4.94 -1.91 -5.17
C VAL A 35 -4.23 -2.99 -4.38
N CYS A 36 -4.95 -3.69 -3.50
CA CYS A 36 -4.38 -4.79 -2.72
C CYS A 36 -4.28 -6.06 -3.58
N VAL A 37 -3.12 -6.72 -3.60
CA VAL A 37 -2.92 -7.93 -4.40
C VAL A 37 -3.63 -9.17 -3.83
N CYS A 38 -4.10 -9.11 -2.58
CA CYS A 38 -4.81 -10.24 -1.97
C CYS A 38 -6.12 -10.55 -2.70
N HIS A 39 -6.88 -9.52 -3.10
CA HIS A 39 -8.22 -9.68 -3.68
C HIS A 39 -8.51 -8.71 -4.84
N GLY A 40 -7.56 -7.83 -5.20
CA GLY A 40 -7.72 -6.84 -6.27
C GLY A 40 -8.58 -5.63 -5.91
N SER A 41 -8.98 -5.46 -4.65
CA SER A 41 -9.82 -4.34 -4.21
C SER A 41 -9.03 -3.06 -3.98
N PHE A 42 -9.67 -1.92 -4.26
CA PHE A 42 -9.14 -0.60 -3.94
C PHE A 42 -9.37 -0.27 -2.47
N LEU A 43 -8.29 0.06 -1.76
CA LEU A 43 -8.29 0.45 -0.36
C LEU A 43 -7.75 1.87 -0.21
N THR A 44 -8.28 2.62 0.74
CA THR A 44 -7.57 3.78 1.28
C THR A 44 -6.29 3.32 1.99
N PRO A 45 -5.30 4.20 2.21
CA PRO A 45 -4.13 3.87 3.00
C PRO A 45 -4.47 3.30 4.39
N ALA A 46 -5.49 3.85 5.05
CA ALA A 46 -5.92 3.38 6.38
C ALA A 46 -6.50 1.96 6.32
N GLU A 47 -7.35 1.69 5.33
CA GLU A 47 -7.90 0.34 5.14
C GLU A 47 -6.83 -0.68 4.78
N PHE A 48 -5.82 -0.30 4.00
CA PHE A 48 -4.70 -1.18 3.67
C PHE A 48 -3.88 -1.55 4.92
N VAL A 49 -3.55 -0.57 5.78
CA VAL A 49 -2.87 -0.84 7.06
C VAL A 49 -3.72 -1.77 7.95
N LYS A 50 -5.02 -1.50 8.07
CA LYS A 50 -5.93 -2.34 8.85
C LYS A 50 -6.06 -3.76 8.28
N HIS A 51 -6.04 -3.90 6.97
CA HIS A 51 -6.12 -5.19 6.28
C HIS A 51 -4.93 -6.11 6.62
N ALA A 52 -3.75 -5.51 6.86
CA ALA A 52 -2.55 -6.24 7.27
C ALA A 52 -2.61 -6.76 8.73
N GLY A 53 -3.64 -6.38 9.48
CA GLY A 53 -3.74 -6.58 10.92
C GLY A 53 -3.20 -5.40 11.73
N GLY A 54 -2.98 -4.23 11.11
CA GLY A 54 -2.64 -2.99 11.82
C GLY A 54 -3.86 -2.36 12.51
N GLY A 55 -3.59 -1.48 13.48
CA GLY A 55 -4.62 -0.69 14.15
C GLY A 55 -5.09 0.54 13.36
N ASN A 56 -5.98 1.32 13.98
CA ASN A 56 -6.30 2.68 13.49
C ASN A 56 -5.09 3.59 13.74
N VAL A 57 -4.48 4.08 12.67
CA VAL A 57 -3.27 4.93 12.71
C VAL A 57 -3.57 6.34 12.23
N THR A 58 -2.93 7.33 12.85
CA THR A 58 -3.13 8.76 12.52
C THR A 58 -2.52 9.15 11.18
N HIS A 59 -1.47 8.46 10.74
CA HIS A 59 -0.73 8.77 9.51
C HIS A 59 -0.48 7.50 8.68
N PRO A 60 -1.53 6.90 8.08
CA PRO A 60 -1.44 5.58 7.46
C PRO A 60 -0.36 5.45 6.39
N LEU A 61 -0.09 6.52 5.64
CA LEU A 61 0.97 6.55 4.63
C LEU A 61 2.37 6.31 5.20
N LYS A 62 2.65 6.67 6.46
CA LYS A 62 3.95 6.43 7.09
C LYS A 62 4.21 4.95 7.41
N HIS A 63 3.17 4.13 7.42
CA HIS A 63 3.27 2.69 7.69
C HIS A 63 3.40 1.86 6.40
N ILE A 64 3.33 2.52 5.23
CA ILE A 64 3.33 1.85 3.93
C ILE A 64 4.69 2.09 3.30
N VAL A 65 5.39 1.00 3.00
CA VAL A 65 6.68 1.03 2.32
C VAL A 65 6.42 1.04 0.82
N VAL A 66 6.89 2.09 0.15
CA VAL A 66 6.92 2.16 -1.31
C VAL A 66 8.18 1.45 -1.78
N ASN A 67 8.00 0.39 -2.57
CA ASN A 67 9.08 -0.31 -3.22
C ASN A 67 9.21 0.28 -4.63
N PRO A 68 10.33 0.93 -4.98
CA PRO A 68 10.55 1.38 -6.35
C PRO A 68 10.44 0.15 -7.27
N SER A 69 9.67 0.28 -8.35
CA SER A 69 9.58 -0.79 -9.34
C SER A 69 10.99 -1.15 -9.80
N ALA A 70 11.23 -2.44 -10.00
CA ALA A 70 12.51 -2.97 -10.46
C ALA A 70 12.75 -2.65 -11.95
N SER A 71 12.55 -1.40 -12.37
CA SER A 71 12.92 -0.88 -13.70
C SER A 71 14.44 -0.69 -13.84
N VAL A 72 15.23 -1.49 -13.10
CA VAL A 72 16.70 -1.48 -13.11
C VAL A 72 17.22 -2.92 -13.09
N TYR A 73 16.82 -3.75 -14.07
CA TYR A 73 17.54 -5.00 -14.37
C TYR A 73 17.61 -5.35 -15.86
N PHE A 74 17.14 -4.50 -16.78
CA PHE A 74 17.33 -4.68 -18.22
C PHE A 74 17.56 -3.35 -18.92
#